data_AF-A0A3N5SU79-F1
#
_entry.id   AF-A0A3N5SU79-F1
#
_cell.length_a   1.000
_cell.length_b   1.000
_cell.length_c   1.000
_cell.angle_alpha   90.00
_cell.angle_beta   90.00
_cell.angle_gamma   90.00
#
_symmetry.space_group_name_H-M   'P 1'
#
loop_
_entity.id
_entity.type
_entity.pdbx_description
1 polymer ?
#
loop_
_entity_poly.entity_id
_entity_poly.type
_entity_poly.pdbx_seq_one_letter_code
_entity_poly.pdbx_strand_id
1 'polypeptide(L)'
;MADSMDDLQRQLLKTFQVEAQEHLQKLNETLLQIERQPDEAARYALLQEVFRTAHSLKGAARAVSLMDIENLAHVMENVLQRARDARLELKPEMCDVLYDALDA
;
A
#
# COMPACT_ATOMS: atom_id res chain seq x y z
N MET A 1 -35.35 1.70 -0.46
CA MET A 1 -34.38 2.54 0.26
C MET A 1 -33.22 1.71 0.81
N ALA A 2 -33.47 0.67 1.62
CA ALA A 2 -32.42 -0.28 2.03
C ALA A 2 -31.72 -0.96 0.84
N ASP A 3 -32.51 -1.43 -0.14
CA ASP A 3 -32.03 -2.07 -1.37
C ASP A 3 -31.03 -1.19 -2.17
N SER A 4 -31.30 0.11 -2.25
CA SER A 4 -30.44 1.07 -2.97
C SER A 4 -29.14 1.41 -2.23
N MET A 5 -29.12 1.28 -0.91
CA MET A 5 -27.90 1.47 -0.11
C MET A 5 -26.99 0.24 -0.24
N ASP A 6 -27.59 -0.95 -0.25
CA ASP A 6 -26.86 -2.21 -0.44
C ASP A 6 -26.23 -2.28 -1.85
N ASP A 7 -26.94 -1.80 -2.87
CA ASP A 7 -26.41 -1.70 -4.25
C ASP A 7 -25.23 -0.72 -4.35
N LEU A 8 -25.34 0.45 -3.71
CA LEU A 8 -24.25 1.42 -3.67
C LEU A 8 -23.02 0.83 -2.99
N GLN A 9 -23.20 0.15 -1.85
CA GLN A 9 -22.10 -0.49 -1.12
C GLN A 9 -21.43 -1.59 -1.97
N ARG A 10 -22.20 -2.40 -2.70
CA ARG A 10 -21.65 -3.40 -3.63
C ARG A 10 -20.83 -2.77 -4.75
N GLN A 11 -21.31 -1.64 -5.31
CA GLN A 11 -20.57 -0.93 -6.36
C GLN A 11 -19.26 -0.34 -5.82
N LEU A 12 -19.29 0.27 -4.63
CA LEU A 12 -18.09 0.79 -3.97
C LEU A 12 -17.07 -0.31 -3.69
N LEU A 13 -17.50 -1.47 -3.19
CA LEU A 13 -16.63 -2.62 -2.97
C LEU A 13 -16.01 -3.13 -4.28
N LYS A 14 -16.78 -3.15 -5.37
CA LYS A 14 -16.27 -3.57 -6.68
C LYS A 14 -15.22 -2.58 -7.23
N THR A 15 -15.46 -1.29 -7.10
CA THR A 15 -14.48 -0.26 -7.47
C THR A 15 -13.22 -0.39 -6.62
N PHE A 16 -13.39 -0.53 -5.31
CA PHE A 16 -12.27 -0.73 -4.39
C PHE A 16 -11.43 -1.96 -4.75
N GLN A 17 -12.04 -3.10 -5.12
CA GLN A 17 -11.29 -4.29 -5.51
C GLN A 17 -10.36 -4.05 -6.72
N VAL A 18 -10.82 -3.26 -7.70
CA VAL A 18 -10.00 -2.91 -8.86
C VAL A 18 -8.87 -1.97 -8.45
N GLU A 19 -9.17 -0.90 -7.72
CA GLU A 19 -8.15 0.06 -7.24
C GLU A 19 -7.13 -0.60 -6.32
N ALA A 20 -7.57 -1.51 -5.45
CA ALA A 20 -6.70 -2.26 -4.55
C ALA A 20 -5.72 -3.14 -5.33
N GLN A 21 -6.18 -3.85 -6.38
CA GLN A 21 -5.28 -4.65 -7.23
C GLN A 21 -4.22 -3.79 -7.92
N GLU A 22 -4.61 -2.62 -8.44
CA GLU A 22 -3.67 -1.67 -9.05
C GLU A 22 -2.64 -1.17 -8.04
N HIS A 23 -3.08 -0.84 -6.83
CA HIS A 23 -2.19 -0.41 -5.74
C HIS A 23 -1.25 -1.53 -5.29
N LEU A 24 -1.73 -2.76 -5.11
CA LEU A 24 -0.91 -3.91 -4.72
C LEU A 24 0.15 -4.22 -5.77
N GLN A 25 -0.22 -4.23 -7.05
CA GLN A 25 0.74 -4.39 -8.15
C GLN A 25 1.80 -3.28 -8.10
N LYS A 26 1.37 -2.04 -7.94
CA LYS A 26 2.29 -0.89 -7.89
C LYS A 26 3.23 -0.95 -6.69
N LEU A 27 2.73 -1.36 -5.52
CA LEU A 27 3.54 -1.58 -4.32
C LEU A 27 4.63 -2.63 -4.57
N ASN A 28 4.26 -3.78 -5.15
CA ASN A 28 5.18 -4.85 -5.49
C ASN A 28 6.29 -4.38 -6.45
N GLU A 29 5.90 -3.71 -7.54
CA GLU A 29 6.84 -3.21 -8.55
C GLU A 29 7.80 -2.16 -7.96
N THR A 30 7.29 -1.20 -7.19
CA THR A 30 8.13 -0.15 -6.62
C THR A 30 9.04 -0.68 -5.51
N LEU A 31 8.59 -1.63 -4.67
CA LEU A 31 9.46 -2.29 -3.69
C LEU A 31 10.63 -3.00 -4.37
N LEU A 32 10.37 -3.73 -5.45
CA LEU A 32 11.41 -4.44 -6.18
C LEU A 32 12.44 -3.47 -6.80
N GLN A 33 11.98 -2.31 -7.25
CA GLN A 33 12.87 -1.26 -7.75
C GLN A 33 13.73 -0.66 -6.63
N ILE A 34 13.19 -0.48 -5.42
CA ILE A 34 13.93 0.04 -4.27
C ILE A 34 15.11 -0.88 -3.93
N GLU A 35 14.90 -2.20 -3.90
CA GLU A 35 15.96 -3.17 -3.59
C GLU A 35 17.12 -3.14 -4.59
N ARG A 36 16.82 -2.84 -5.85
CA ARG A 36 17.78 -2.88 -6.95
C ARG A 36 18.41 -1.53 -7.26
N GLN A 37 18.02 -0.46 -6.56
CA GLN A 37 18.46 0.90 -6.86
C GLN A 37 19.67 1.30 -6.00
N PRO A 38 20.90 1.34 -6.55
CA PRO A 38 22.09 1.77 -5.83
C PRO A 38 22.16 3.28 -5.61
N ASP A 39 21.49 4.09 -6.45
CA ASP A 39 21.51 5.55 -6.31
C ASP A 39 20.55 6.03 -5.21
N GLU A 40 21.07 6.74 -4.21
CA GLU A 40 20.29 7.16 -3.04
C GLU A 40 19.16 8.13 -3.39
N ALA A 41 19.38 9.05 -4.34
CA ALA A 41 18.38 10.04 -4.72
C ALA A 41 17.21 9.39 -5.48
N ALA A 42 17.51 8.49 -6.41
CA ALA A 42 16.51 7.69 -7.11
C ALA A 42 15.77 6.74 -6.15
N ARG A 43 16.49 6.10 -5.22
CA ARG A 43 15.90 5.25 -4.18
C ARG A 43 14.95 6.03 -3.27
N TYR A 44 15.31 7.27 -2.91
CA TYR A 44 14.44 8.15 -2.14
C TYR A 44 13.15 8.52 -2.90
N ALA A 45 13.23 8.78 -4.21
CA ALA A 45 12.04 9.03 -5.03
C ALA A 45 11.10 7.82 -5.05
N LEU A 46 11.63 6.61 -5.17
CA LEU A 46 10.86 5.37 -5.08
C LEU A 46 10.23 5.16 -3.69
N LEU A 47 10.96 5.50 -2.61
CA LEU A 47 10.42 5.47 -1.24
C LEU A 47 9.23 6.43 -1.06
N GLN A 48 9.27 7.61 -1.68
CA GLN A 48 8.12 8.52 -1.68
C GLN A 48 6.93 7.93 -2.45
N GLU A 49 7.19 7.29 -3.58
CA GLU A 49 6.17 6.67 -4.41
C GLU A 49 5.47 5.52 -3.70
N VAL A 50 6.23 4.54 -3.18
CA VAL A 50 5.67 3.38 -2.47
C VAL A 50 4.89 3.80 -1.22
N PHE A 51 5.37 4.81 -0.48
CA PHE A 51 4.66 5.38 0.67
C PHE A 51 3.30 5.97 0.25
N ARG A 52 3.26 6.75 -0.84
CA ARG A 52 1.99 7.32 -1.33
C ARG A 52 1.02 6.24 -1.78
N THR A 53 1.49 5.19 -2.44
CA THR A 53 0.63 4.07 -2.86
C THR A 53 0.03 3.35 -1.66
N ALA A 54 0.82 3.07 -0.62
CA ALA A 54 0.32 2.47 0.63
C ALA A 54 -0.71 3.39 1.33
N HIS A 55 -0.45 4.70 1.35
CA HIS A 55 -1.37 5.69 1.90
C HIS A 55 -2.72 5.72 1.17
N SER A 56 -2.70 5.68 -0.16
CA SER A 56 -3.91 5.62 -0.98
C SER A 56 -4.69 4.34 -0.72
N LEU A 57 -4.02 3.18 -0.67
CA LEU A 57 -4.64 1.89 -0.36
C LEU A 57 -5.34 1.90 1.00
N LYS A 58 -4.68 2.44 2.04
CA LYS A 58 -5.29 2.63 3.37
C LYS A 58 -6.54 3.51 3.30
N GLY A 59 -6.47 4.63 2.58
CA GLY A 59 -7.60 5.54 2.39
C GLY A 59 -8.78 4.88 1.68
N ALA A 60 -8.50 4.11 0.62
CA ALA A 60 -9.49 3.37 -0.15
C ALA A 60 -10.17 2.30 0.71
N ALA A 61 -9.40 1.53 1.50
CA ALA A 61 -9.93 0.51 2.40
C ALA A 61 -10.84 1.10 3.49
N ARG A 62 -10.43 2.24 4.07
CA ARG A 62 -11.25 3.00 5.04
C ARG A 62 -12.55 3.48 4.42
N ALA A 63 -12.54 3.96 3.18
CA ALA A 63 -13.72 4.48 2.50
C ALA A 63 -14.82 3.42 2.32
N VAL A 64 -14.44 2.14 2.19
CA VAL A 64 -15.37 1.00 2.08
C VAL A 64 -15.50 0.19 3.37
N SER A 65 -15.00 0.71 4.50
CA SER A 65 -15.08 0.09 5.83
C SER A 65 -14.45 -1.31 5.93
N LEU A 66 -13.41 -1.59 5.13
CA LEU A 66 -12.63 -2.83 5.23
C LEU A 66 -11.47 -2.64 6.22
N MET A 67 -11.79 -2.79 7.51
CA MET A 67 -10.88 -2.48 8.62
C MET A 67 -9.61 -3.34 8.62
N ASP A 68 -9.68 -4.62 8.23
CA ASP A 68 -8.52 -5.50 8.22
C ASP A 68 -7.48 -5.04 7.18
N ILE A 69 -7.95 -4.66 5.98
CA ILE A 69 -7.10 -4.12 4.92
C ILE A 69 -6.57 -2.74 5.29
N GLU A 70 -7.40 -1.89 5.90
CA GLU A 70 -6.97 -0.60 6.42
C GLU A 70 -5.82 -0.75 7.43
N ASN A 71 -5.96 -1.68 8.38
CA ASN A 71 -4.96 -1.92 9.41
C ASN A 71 -3.65 -2.43 8.81
N LEU A 72 -3.71 -3.37 7.88
CA LEU A 72 -2.54 -3.90 7.18
C LEU A 72 -1.81 -2.80 6.40
N ALA A 73 -2.56 -2.03 5.58
CA ALA A 73 -2.02 -0.91 4.81
C ALA A 73 -1.41 0.17 5.73
N HIS A 74 -2.01 0.40 6.90
CA HIS A 74 -1.47 1.33 7.89
C HIS A 74 -0.15 0.85 8.51
N VAL A 75 0.00 -0.44 8.81
CA VAL A 75 1.27 -0.99 9.29
C VAL A 75 2.36 -0.85 8.22
N MET A 76 2.04 -1.16 6.97
CA MET A 76 2.95 -0.96 5.84
C MET A 76 3.35 0.51 5.66
N GLU A 77 2.36 1.42 5.67
CA GLU A 77 2.57 2.86 5.58
C GLU A 77 3.56 3.34 6.66
N ASN A 78 3.43 2.86 7.90
CA ASN A 78 4.32 3.24 9.00
C ASN A 78 5.77 2.79 8.76
N VAL A 79 6.00 1.60 8.23
CA VAL A 79 7.34 1.11 7.89
C VAL A 79 7.94 1.96 6.77
N LEU A 80 7.19 2.16 5.69
CA LEU A 80 7.60 2.94 4.53
C LEU A 80 7.83 4.42 4.87
N GLN A 81 7.05 4.98 5.79
CA GLN A 81 7.24 6.33 6.30
C GLN A 81 8.60 6.46 7.00
N ARG A 82 8.94 5.52 7.88
CA ARG A 82 10.23 5.55 8.59
C ARG A 82 11.40 5.40 7.63
N ALA A 83 11.25 4.57 6.60
CA ALA A 83 12.25 4.41 5.55
C ALA A 83 12.43 5.72 4.75
N ARG A 84 11.33 6.34 4.31
CA ARG A 84 11.34 7.62 3.61
C ARG A 84 11.96 8.74 4.46
N ASP A 85 11.67 8.78 5.75
CA ASP A 85 12.18 9.82 6.67
C ASP A 85 13.65 9.56 7.09
N ALA A 86 14.33 8.60 6.48
CA ALA A 86 15.70 8.17 6.80
C ALA A 86 15.88 7.76 8.28
N ARG A 87 14.80 7.32 8.94
CA ARG A 87 14.80 6.81 10.32
C ARG A 87 14.94 5.30 10.40
N LEU A 88 14.90 4.63 9.25
CA LEU A 88 14.99 3.19 9.09
C LEU A 88 15.69 2.92 7.75
N GLU A 89 16.69 2.05 7.75
CA GLU A 89 17.22 1.49 6.51
C GLU A 89 16.38 0.28 6.12
N LEU A 90 15.80 0.29 4.91
CA LEU A 90 14.99 -0.81 4.40
C LEU A 90 15.92 -1.96 3.98
N LYS A 91 16.02 -2.98 4.84
CA LYS A 91 16.85 -4.18 4.58
C LYS A 91 16.05 -5.24 3.82
N PRO A 92 16.71 -6.18 3.11
CA PRO A 92 16.02 -7.24 2.38
C PRO A 92 14.98 -8.01 3.22
N GLU A 93 15.30 -8.32 4.48
CA GLU A 93 14.38 -9.06 5.36
C GLU A 93 13.11 -8.26 5.69
N MET A 94 13.18 -6.92 5.62
CA MET A 94 12.02 -6.06 5.78
C MET A 94 11.19 -5.98 4.50
N CYS A 95 11.83 -6.05 3.33
CA CYS A 95 11.14 -6.16 2.05
C CYS A 95 10.36 -7.48 1.99
N ASP A 96 10.97 -8.59 2.41
CA ASP A 96 10.30 -9.91 2.49
C ASP A 96 8.99 -9.83 3.31
N VAL A 97 9.04 -9.21 4.49
CA VAL A 97 7.84 -9.01 5.33
C VAL A 97 6.80 -8.10 4.66
N LEU A 98 7.24 -7.09 3.90
CA LEU A 98 6.34 -6.23 3.13
C LEU A 98 5.70 -6.98 1.95
N TYR A 99 6.41 -7.92 1.33
CA TYR A 99 5.87 -8.80 0.29
C TYR A 99 4.87 -9.79 0.87
N ASP A 100 5.18 -10.43 2.00
CA ASP A 100 4.25 -11.31 2.71
C ASP A 100 2.94 -10.56 3.07
N ALA A 101 3.04 -9.28 3.46
CA ALA A 101 1.88 -8.44 3.74
C ALA A 101 1.06 -8.08 2.48
N LEU A 102 1.67 -8.05 1.30
CA LEU A 102 0.98 -7.79 0.03
C LEU A 102 0.25 -9.02 -0.50
N ASP A 103 0.72 -10.23 -0.14
CA ASP A 103 0.19 -11.51 -0.61
C ASP A 103 -0.85 -12.16 0.34
N ALA A 104 -1.04 -11.60 1.55
CA ALA A 104 -1.96 -12.09 2.58
C ALA A 104 -3.45 -11.77 2.29
#